data_AF-A0AA86VEI4-F1
#
_entry.id   AF-A0AA86VEI4-F1
#
_cell.length_a   1.000
_cell.length_b   1.000
_cell.length_c   1.000
_cell.angle_alpha   90.00
_cell.angle_beta   90.00
_cell.angle_gamma   90.00
#
_symmetry.space_group_name_H-M   'P 1'
#
loop_
_entity.id
_entity.type
_entity.pdbx_description
1 polymer ?
#
loop_
_entity_poly.entity_id
_entity_poly.type
_entity_poly.pdbx_seq_one_letter_code
_entity_poly.pdbx_strand_id
1 'polypeptide(L)'
;MAQKVAQGIAEKRKGRRGPGSVIGSSAAGCICAFLAIFGVGGEAFSRLWTLGFVASFCTKLSDTVSSEIGKAYGKTTYLVTTFKIVPRGTEGAVSVEGTLAGILASIVLAFVGFLMGEVSSHEAIICVVAAQIANLGESVIGAALQEKEGFKWLNNDAVNVINILMGSIIAVFMQQALQIWCS
;
A
#
# COMPACT_ATOMS: atom_id res chain seq x y z
N MET A 1 -20.56 -4.90 -6.72
CA MET A 1 -21.45 -4.21 -5.74
C MET A 1 -22.57 -5.13 -5.25
N ALA A 2 -23.35 -5.78 -6.13
CA ALA A 2 -24.47 -6.64 -5.72
C ALA A 2 -24.09 -7.87 -4.87
N GLN A 3 -22.97 -8.54 -5.17
CA GLN A 3 -22.49 -9.69 -4.37
C GLN A 3 -22.00 -9.29 -2.96
N LYS A 4 -21.45 -8.06 -2.77
CA LYS A 4 -20.97 -7.57 -1.48
C LYS A 4 -22.11 -7.34 -0.47
N VAL A 5 -23.31 -7.01 -0.94
CA VAL A 5 -24.51 -6.81 -0.11
C VAL A 5 -25.15 -8.15 0.28
N ALA A 6 -25.17 -9.12 -0.64
CA ALA A 6 -25.78 -10.43 -0.42
C ALA A 6 -25.04 -11.30 0.61
N GLN A 7 -23.73 -11.11 0.78
CA GLN A 7 -22.90 -11.93 1.68
C GLN A 7 -22.76 -11.36 3.11
N GLY A 8 -23.41 -10.23 3.43
CA GLY A 8 -23.25 -9.59 4.75
C GLY A 8 -21.88 -8.95 5.00
N ILE A 9 -20.98 -9.00 4.00
CA ILE A 9 -19.63 -8.40 3.97
C ILE A 9 -19.70 -6.92 3.54
N ALA A 10 -20.90 -6.35 3.46
CA ALA A 10 -21.06 -4.93 3.26
C ALA A 10 -20.55 -4.22 4.52
N GLU A 11 -19.32 -3.68 4.43
CA GLU A 11 -18.84 -2.61 5.31
C GLU A 11 -20.01 -1.67 5.62
N LYS A 12 -20.18 -1.28 6.89
CA LYS A 12 -21.29 -0.46 7.43
C LYS A 12 -21.52 0.88 6.68
N ARG A 13 -20.76 1.20 5.64
CA ARG A 13 -20.88 2.39 4.79
C ARG A 13 -20.85 2.08 3.27
N LYS A 14 -21.83 1.32 2.77
CA LYS A 14 -22.34 1.41 1.36
C LYS A 14 -21.29 1.65 0.24
N GLY A 15 -20.11 1.04 0.28
CA GLY A 15 -19.15 1.07 -0.84
C GLY A 15 -18.78 2.46 -1.40
N ARG A 16 -18.90 3.54 -0.62
CA ARG A 16 -18.43 4.88 -0.99
C ARG A 16 -17.21 5.21 -0.15
N ARG A 17 -16.01 4.98 -0.71
CA ARG A 17 -14.80 5.67 -0.25
C ARG A 17 -15.14 7.17 -0.30
N GLY A 18 -15.09 7.85 0.84
CA GLY A 18 -15.31 9.29 0.86
C GLY A 18 -14.25 9.97 0.00
N PRO A 19 -14.53 11.13 -0.63
CA PRO A 19 -13.53 11.87 -1.42
C PRO A 19 -12.25 12.19 -0.64
N GLY A 20 -12.30 12.18 0.69
CA GLY A 20 -11.11 12.31 1.56
C GLY A 20 -10.06 11.21 1.39
N SER A 21 -10.44 9.97 1.02
CA SER A 21 -9.47 8.89 0.81
C SER A 21 -8.63 9.11 -0.44
N VAL A 22 -9.23 9.66 -1.50
CA VAL A 22 -8.54 9.95 -2.76
C VAL A 22 -7.63 11.17 -2.55
N ILE A 23 -8.11 12.20 -1.85
CA ILE A 23 -7.34 13.42 -1.58
C ILE A 23 -6.13 13.15 -0.67
N GLY A 24 -6.26 12.33 0.38
CA GLY A 24 -5.14 12.02 1.27
C GLY A 24 -4.06 11.13 0.62
N SER A 25 -4.48 10.11 -0.13
CA SER A 25 -3.57 9.20 -0.83
C SER A 25 -2.88 9.87 -2.02
N SER A 26 -3.62 10.71 -2.77
CA SER A 26 -3.03 11.57 -3.79
C SER A 26 -2.16 12.66 -3.19
N ALA A 27 -2.45 13.18 -1.98
CA ALA A 27 -1.60 14.20 -1.35
C ALA A 27 -0.20 13.69 -1.02
N ALA A 28 -0.03 12.44 -0.55
CA ALA A 28 1.28 11.86 -0.30
C ALA A 28 2.13 11.75 -1.60
N GLY A 29 1.51 11.22 -2.66
CA GLY A 29 2.12 11.15 -3.99
C GLY A 29 2.35 12.54 -4.61
N CYS A 30 1.42 13.48 -4.42
CA CYS A 30 1.52 14.86 -4.88
C CYS A 30 2.57 15.66 -4.12
N ILE A 31 2.76 15.42 -2.81
CA ILE A 31 3.81 16.06 -2.02
C ILE A 31 5.17 15.53 -2.47
N CYS A 32 5.32 14.21 -2.65
CA CYS A 32 6.54 13.63 -3.21
C CYS A 32 6.81 14.14 -4.63
N ALA A 33 5.79 14.20 -5.49
CA ALA A 33 5.91 14.75 -6.84
C ALA A 33 6.19 16.26 -6.84
N PHE A 34 5.59 17.05 -5.93
CA PHE A 34 5.92 18.46 -5.74
C PHE A 34 7.38 18.62 -5.32
N LEU A 35 7.84 17.85 -4.35
CA LEU A 35 9.23 17.91 -3.88
C LEU A 35 10.23 17.48 -4.97
N ALA A 36 9.84 16.53 -5.83
CA ALA A 36 10.57 16.16 -7.05
C ALA A 36 10.65 17.32 -8.05
N ILE A 37 9.50 17.90 -8.40
CA ILE A 37 9.36 18.97 -9.40
C ILE A 37 10.10 20.25 -8.96
N PHE A 38 10.06 20.57 -7.67
CA PHE A 38 10.76 21.74 -7.12
C PHE A 38 12.25 21.47 -6.85
N GLY A 39 12.77 20.27 -7.13
CA GLY A 39 14.19 19.95 -7.04
C GLY A 39 14.78 20.16 -5.64
N VAL A 40 13.95 20.05 -4.59
CA VAL A 40 14.37 20.29 -3.21
C VAL A 40 15.39 19.20 -2.84
N GLY A 41 16.67 19.59 -2.75
CA GLY A 41 17.80 18.70 -2.45
C GLY A 41 18.71 18.33 -3.63
N GLY A 42 18.43 18.78 -4.86
CA GLY A 42 19.27 18.53 -6.05
C GLY A 42 18.94 17.24 -6.82
N GLU A 43 19.69 16.93 -7.88
CA GLU A 43 19.37 15.81 -8.80
C GLU A 43 19.34 14.43 -8.13
N ALA A 44 20.20 14.20 -7.13
CA ALA A 44 20.19 12.97 -6.35
C ALA A 44 18.88 12.78 -5.57
N PHE A 45 18.29 13.87 -5.07
CA PHE A 45 16.99 13.84 -4.41
C PHE A 45 15.85 13.65 -5.43
N SER A 46 15.93 14.24 -6.63
CA SER A 46 14.93 14.05 -7.70
C SER A 46 14.68 12.56 -8.02
N ARG A 47 15.75 11.76 -8.08
CA ARG A 47 15.63 10.31 -8.30
C ARG A 47 15.02 9.57 -7.11
N LEU A 48 15.33 9.97 -5.88
CA LEU A 48 14.67 9.44 -4.67
C LEU A 48 13.19 9.79 -4.62
N TRP A 49 12.80 11.00 -5.02
CA TRP A 49 11.40 11.40 -5.09
C TRP A 49 10.63 10.61 -6.16
N THR A 50 11.24 10.36 -7.31
CA THR A 50 10.68 9.51 -8.37
C THR A 50 10.49 8.07 -7.90
N LEU A 51 11.49 7.51 -7.20
CA LEU A 51 11.39 6.20 -6.56
C LEU A 51 10.22 6.15 -5.56
N GLY A 52 10.13 7.14 -4.68
CA GLY A 52 9.05 7.25 -3.70
C GLY A 52 7.68 7.36 -4.36
N PHE A 53 7.57 8.09 -5.47
CA PHE A 53 6.36 8.18 -6.28
C PHE A 53 5.96 6.80 -6.83
N VAL A 54 6.85 6.11 -7.53
CA VAL A 54 6.56 4.78 -8.09
C VAL A 54 6.22 3.77 -6.98
N ALA A 55 6.97 3.77 -5.87
CA ALA A 55 6.71 2.92 -4.71
C ALA A 55 5.34 3.19 -4.08
N SER A 56 4.92 4.45 -3.99
CA SER A 56 3.61 4.84 -3.45
C SER A 56 2.45 4.26 -4.28
N PHE A 57 2.58 4.31 -5.61
CA PHE A 57 1.62 3.75 -6.55
C PHE A 57 1.62 2.22 -6.51
N CYS A 58 2.80 1.59 -6.43
CA CYS A 58 2.93 0.15 -6.29
C CYS A 58 2.27 -0.35 -5.02
N THR A 59 2.47 0.35 -3.91
CA THR A 59 1.85 0.06 -2.61
C THR A 59 0.33 0.17 -2.70
N LYS A 60 -0.18 1.29 -3.23
CA LYS A 60 -1.61 1.53 -3.37
C LYS A 60 -2.30 0.48 -4.25
N LEU A 61 -1.68 0.15 -5.39
CA LEU A 61 -2.22 -0.84 -6.30
C LEU A 61 -2.19 -2.24 -5.65
N SER A 62 -1.09 -2.60 -5.01
CA SER A 62 -0.92 -3.88 -4.31
C SER A 62 -1.96 -4.05 -3.21
N ASP A 63 -2.15 -3.06 -2.33
CA ASP A 63 -3.18 -3.07 -1.28
C ASP A 63 -4.60 -3.20 -1.88
N THR A 64 -4.91 -2.41 -2.90
CA THR A 64 -6.24 -2.43 -3.52
C THR A 64 -6.55 -3.77 -4.18
N VAL A 65 -5.60 -4.33 -4.94
CA VAL A 65 -5.78 -5.63 -5.57
C VAL A 65 -5.82 -6.75 -4.54
N SER A 66 -4.94 -6.71 -3.54
CA SER A 66 -4.89 -7.70 -2.47
C SER A 66 -6.20 -7.76 -1.68
N SER A 67 -6.75 -6.61 -1.30
CA SER A 67 -8.00 -6.53 -0.54
C SER A 67 -9.22 -6.92 -1.39
N GLU A 68 -9.31 -6.51 -2.65
CA GLU A 68 -10.44 -6.88 -3.53
C GLU A 68 -10.41 -8.36 -3.90
N ILE A 69 -9.24 -8.91 -4.27
CA ILE A 69 -9.09 -10.34 -4.57
C ILE A 69 -9.25 -11.18 -3.30
N GLY A 70 -8.72 -10.74 -2.17
CA GLY A 70 -8.90 -11.42 -0.89
C GLY A 70 -10.37 -11.47 -0.45
N LYS A 71 -11.11 -10.36 -0.60
CA LYS A 71 -12.55 -10.33 -0.30
C LYS A 71 -13.36 -11.21 -1.27
N ALA A 72 -13.03 -11.22 -2.56
CA ALA A 72 -13.75 -11.98 -3.58
C ALA A 72 -13.43 -13.49 -3.57
N TYR A 73 -12.16 -13.85 -3.47
CA TYR A 73 -11.66 -15.21 -3.72
C TYR A 73 -10.99 -15.86 -2.51
N GLY A 74 -10.61 -15.12 -1.46
CA GLY A 74 -9.77 -15.62 -0.37
C GLY A 74 -10.40 -16.77 0.42
N LYS A 75 -9.98 -18.02 0.23
CA LYS A 75 -10.62 -19.19 0.87
C LYS A 75 -10.46 -19.18 2.38
N THR A 76 -9.29 -18.76 2.85
CA THR A 76 -8.96 -18.67 4.27
C THR A 76 -8.29 -17.33 4.55
N THR A 77 -8.92 -16.52 5.40
CA THR A 77 -8.42 -15.22 5.85
C THR A 77 -7.89 -15.32 7.27
N TYR A 78 -6.70 -14.77 7.51
CA TYR A 78 -6.01 -14.82 8.79
C TYR A 78 -5.74 -13.42 9.31
N LEU A 79 -5.84 -13.24 10.62
CA LEU A 79 -5.44 -11.98 11.25
C LEU A 79 -3.92 -11.96 11.46
N VAL A 80 -3.22 -10.94 10.98
CA VAL A 80 -1.74 -10.88 11.03
C VAL A 80 -1.20 -10.88 12.46
N THR A 81 -1.96 -10.34 13.42
CA THR A 81 -1.53 -10.24 14.83
C THR A 81 -1.70 -11.53 15.62
N THR A 82 -2.74 -12.32 15.35
CA THR A 82 -3.07 -13.51 16.15
C THR A 82 -3.00 -14.82 15.37
N PHE A 83 -2.77 -14.76 14.05
CA PHE A 83 -2.83 -15.89 13.11
C PHE A 83 -4.12 -16.71 13.19
N LYS A 84 -5.19 -16.14 13.76
CA LYS A 84 -6.51 -16.78 13.83
C LYS A 84 -7.24 -16.61 12.51
N ILE A 85 -7.99 -17.65 12.15
CA ILE A 85 -8.89 -17.61 11.00
C ILE A 85 -10.05 -16.68 11.36
N VAL A 86 -10.24 -15.65 10.56
CA VAL A 86 -11.30 -14.65 10.72
C VAL A 86 -12.18 -14.60 9.46
N PRO A 87 -13.44 -14.14 9.55
CA PRO A 87 -14.29 -13.97 8.39
C PRO A 87 -13.66 -13.06 7.32
N ARG A 88 -14.07 -13.25 6.06
CA ARG A 88 -13.64 -12.36 4.97
C ARG A 88 -14.12 -10.93 5.24
N GLY A 89 -13.23 -9.96 4.99
CA GLY A 89 -13.55 -8.55 5.18
C GLY A 89 -13.38 -8.03 6.61
N THR A 90 -12.85 -8.85 7.54
CA THR A 90 -12.33 -8.34 8.81
C THR A 90 -11.14 -7.40 8.57
N GLU A 91 -11.08 -6.30 9.31
CA GLU A 91 -10.00 -5.32 9.21
C GLU A 91 -8.66 -5.94 9.60
N GLY A 92 -7.62 -5.72 8.80
CA GLY A 92 -6.30 -6.33 8.98
C GLY A 92 -6.23 -7.84 8.69
N ALA A 93 -7.28 -8.43 8.11
CA ALA A 93 -7.26 -9.82 7.67
C ALA A 93 -6.56 -9.96 6.31
N VAL A 94 -5.68 -10.96 6.21
CA VAL A 94 -4.91 -11.27 5.02
C VAL A 94 -5.27 -12.66 4.50
N SER A 95 -5.35 -12.81 3.19
CA SER A 95 -5.55 -14.10 2.52
C SER A 95 -4.40 -14.39 1.58
N VAL A 96 -4.08 -15.66 1.37
CA VAL A 96 -3.00 -16.08 0.47
C VAL A 96 -3.28 -15.61 -0.96
N GLU A 97 -4.52 -15.77 -1.42
CA GLU A 97 -4.94 -15.35 -2.76
C GLU A 97 -4.84 -13.83 -2.94
N GLY A 98 -5.24 -13.06 -1.92
CA GLY A 98 -5.08 -11.61 -1.90
C GLY A 98 -3.61 -11.20 -1.96
N THR A 99 -2.78 -11.75 -1.08
CA THR A 99 -1.34 -11.43 -1.05
C THR A 99 -0.65 -11.74 -2.38
N LEU A 100 -0.92 -12.90 -2.99
CA LEU A 100 -0.36 -13.25 -4.30
C LEU A 100 -0.81 -12.27 -5.38
N ALA A 101 -2.09 -11.89 -5.40
CA ALA A 101 -2.58 -10.92 -6.37
C ALA A 101 -2.00 -9.52 -6.16
N GLY A 102 -1.80 -9.10 -4.90
CA GLY A 102 -1.12 -7.85 -4.56
C GLY A 102 0.33 -7.82 -5.03
N ILE A 103 1.08 -8.90 -4.78
CA ILE A 103 2.46 -9.08 -5.28
C ILE A 103 2.50 -8.94 -6.80
N LEU A 104 1.65 -9.68 -7.53
CA LEU A 104 1.59 -9.58 -8.98
C LEU A 104 1.25 -8.16 -9.46
N ALA A 105 0.31 -7.48 -8.79
CA ALA A 105 -0.05 -6.12 -9.14
C ALA A 105 1.11 -5.14 -8.95
N SER A 106 1.85 -5.24 -7.84
CA SER A 106 3.06 -4.42 -7.62
C SER A 106 4.16 -4.71 -8.65
N ILE A 107 4.34 -5.96 -9.05
CA ILE A 107 5.36 -6.35 -10.05
C ILE A 107 5.00 -5.74 -11.41
N VAL A 108 3.74 -5.84 -11.83
CA VAL A 108 3.28 -5.25 -13.09
C VAL A 108 3.52 -3.75 -13.11
N LEU A 109 3.20 -3.04 -12.02
CA LEU A 109 3.37 -1.59 -11.97
C LEU A 109 4.84 -1.17 -11.90
N ALA A 110 5.66 -1.88 -11.13
CA ALA A 110 7.10 -1.65 -11.08
C ALA A 110 7.76 -1.91 -12.45
N PHE A 111 7.30 -2.94 -13.17
CA PHE A 111 7.74 -3.23 -14.53
C PHE A 111 7.36 -2.12 -15.52
N VAL A 112 6.16 -1.55 -15.41
CA VAL A 112 5.77 -0.36 -16.19
C VAL A 112 6.69 0.82 -15.88
N GLY A 113 6.97 1.08 -14.59
CA GLY A 113 7.91 2.13 -14.18
C GLY A 113 9.32 1.92 -14.76
N PHE A 114 9.77 0.67 -14.84
CA PHE A 114 11.04 0.31 -15.48
C PHE A 114 11.02 0.56 -17.00
N LEU A 115 9.95 0.16 -17.70
CA LEU A 115 9.81 0.39 -19.14
C LEU A 115 9.73 1.88 -19.50
N MET A 116 9.15 2.70 -18.61
CA MET A 116 9.10 4.16 -18.77
C MET A 116 10.44 4.84 -18.49
N GLY A 117 11.42 4.13 -17.92
CA GLY A 117 12.72 4.68 -17.54
C GLY A 117 12.69 5.50 -16.25
N GLU A 118 11.59 5.47 -15.50
CA GLU A 118 11.43 6.20 -14.23
C GLU A 118 12.20 5.53 -13.09
N VAL A 119 12.31 4.19 -13.14
CA VAL A 119 13.06 3.39 -12.16
C VAL A 119 13.97 2.39 -12.86
N SER A 120 15.10 2.11 -12.23
CA SER A 120 16.07 1.11 -12.64
C SER A 120 15.61 -0.31 -12.24
N SER A 121 16.26 -1.35 -12.75
CA SER A 121 15.90 -2.75 -12.42
C SER A 121 15.97 -3.05 -10.91
N HIS A 122 16.97 -2.51 -10.19
CA HIS A 122 17.09 -2.67 -8.74
C HIS A 122 16.03 -1.86 -7.98
N GLU A 123 15.76 -0.62 -8.42
CA GLU A 123 14.74 0.26 -7.87
C GLU A 123 13.33 -0.34 -8.00
N ALA A 124 13.03 -1.01 -9.13
CA ALA A 124 11.78 -1.73 -9.33
C ALA A 124 11.59 -2.86 -8.30
N ILE A 125 12.65 -3.62 -7.99
CA ILE A 125 12.63 -4.65 -6.94
C ILE A 125 12.38 -4.00 -5.58
N ILE A 126 13.05 -2.88 -5.27
CA ILE A 126 12.84 -2.12 -4.04
C ILE A 126 11.38 -1.67 -3.91
N CYS A 127 10.76 -1.14 -4.98
CA CYS A 127 9.34 -0.75 -4.96
C CYS A 127 8.42 -1.92 -4.62
N VAL A 128 8.66 -3.10 -5.19
CA VAL A 128 7.86 -4.30 -4.92
C VAL A 128 8.01 -4.73 -3.46
N VAL A 129 9.25 -4.82 -2.96
CA VAL A 129 9.51 -5.22 -1.56
C VAL A 129 8.93 -4.22 -0.57
N ALA A 130 9.15 -2.92 -0.80
CA ALA A 130 8.60 -1.85 0.02
C ALA A 130 7.07 -1.89 0.07
N ALA A 131 6.40 -2.13 -1.07
CA ALA A 131 4.95 -2.27 -1.13
C ALA A 131 4.45 -3.44 -0.28
N GLN A 132 5.15 -4.58 -0.27
CA GLN A 132 4.75 -5.72 0.56
C GLN A 132 4.94 -5.45 2.06
N ILE A 133 6.06 -4.84 2.45
CA ILE A 133 6.31 -4.47 3.85
C ILE A 133 5.25 -3.48 4.32
N ALA A 134 4.93 -2.49 3.50
CA ALA A 134 3.93 -1.48 3.82
C ALA A 134 2.53 -2.12 3.99
N ASN A 135 2.10 -2.98 3.06
CA ASN A 135 0.80 -3.68 3.15
C ASN A 135 0.70 -4.60 4.37
N LEU A 136 1.81 -5.25 4.77
CA LEU A 136 1.86 -6.00 6.02
C LEU A 136 1.71 -5.07 7.23
N GLY A 137 2.39 -3.93 7.22
CA GLY A 137 2.25 -2.88 8.23
C GLY A 137 0.82 -2.37 8.33
N GLU A 138 0.15 -2.12 7.20
CA GLU A 138 -1.27 -1.75 7.15
C GLU A 138 -2.14 -2.81 7.81
N SER A 139 -1.90 -4.09 7.50
CA SER A 139 -2.66 -5.20 8.06
C SER A 139 -2.47 -5.33 9.58
N VAL A 140 -1.26 -5.09 10.07
CA VAL A 140 -0.96 -5.05 11.51
C VAL A 140 -1.66 -3.88 12.19
N ILE A 141 -1.60 -2.68 11.60
CA ILE A 141 -2.28 -1.48 12.11
C ILE A 141 -3.79 -1.72 12.15
N GLY A 142 -4.36 -2.29 11.09
CA GLY A 142 -5.77 -2.67 11.02
C GLY A 142 -6.17 -3.62 12.14
N ALA A 143 -5.43 -4.72 12.27
CA ALA A 143 -5.72 -5.76 13.26
C ALA A 143 -5.47 -5.32 14.72
N ALA A 144 -4.54 -4.40 14.98
CA ALA A 144 -4.15 -4.00 16.33
C ALA A 144 -4.84 -2.73 16.84
N LEU A 145 -5.19 -1.81 15.94
CA LEU A 145 -5.62 -0.46 16.31
C LEU A 145 -7.03 -0.10 15.84
N GLN A 146 -7.54 -0.63 14.73
CA GLN A 146 -8.88 -0.23 14.24
C GLN A 146 -10.03 -0.76 15.10
N GLU A 147 -9.85 -1.86 15.83
CA GLU A 147 -10.86 -2.36 16.78
C GLU A 147 -10.82 -1.66 18.15
N LYS A 148 -9.82 -0.81 18.42
CA LYS A 148 -9.69 -0.12 19.72
C LYS A 148 -10.53 1.16 19.76
N GLU A 149 -11.37 1.30 20.77
CA GLU A 149 -12.29 2.44 20.94
C GLU A 149 -11.62 3.83 20.97
N GLY A 150 -10.33 3.91 21.34
CA GLY A 150 -9.55 5.15 21.34
C GLY A 150 -9.07 5.63 19.96
N PHE A 151 -9.11 4.76 18.94
CA PHE A 151 -8.61 5.04 17.58
C PHE A 151 -9.74 5.16 16.55
N LYS A 152 -10.91 5.68 16.93
CA LYS A 152 -12.04 5.92 16.00
C LYS A 152 -11.71 6.84 14.82
N TRP A 153 -10.65 7.64 14.93
CA TRP A 153 -10.11 8.47 13.85
C TRP A 153 -9.31 7.66 12.81
N LEU A 154 -8.84 6.47 13.17
CA LEU A 154 -8.05 5.56 12.34
C LEU A 154 -8.96 4.71 11.45
N ASN A 155 -9.71 5.37 10.58
CA ASN A 155 -10.55 4.68 9.59
C ASN A 155 -9.70 4.05 8.46
N ASN A 156 -10.34 3.22 7.62
CA ASN A 156 -9.67 2.60 6.47
C ASN A 156 -8.99 3.61 5.56
N ASP A 157 -9.56 4.81 5.41
CA ASP A 157 -8.96 5.86 4.59
C ASP A 157 -7.64 6.36 5.19
N ALA A 158 -7.58 6.62 6.51
CA ALA A 158 -6.38 7.06 7.19
C ALA A 158 -5.28 5.98 7.19
N VAL A 159 -5.66 4.73 7.45
CA VAL A 159 -4.75 3.58 7.43
C VAL A 159 -4.13 3.38 6.04
N ASN A 160 -4.92 3.57 4.99
CA ASN A 160 -4.43 3.50 3.62
C ASN A 160 -3.44 4.62 3.26
N VAL A 161 -3.71 5.85 3.73
CA VAL A 161 -2.77 6.97 3.56
C VAL A 161 -1.44 6.67 4.26
N ILE A 162 -1.49 6.14 5.48
CA ILE A 162 -0.30 5.72 6.23
C ILE A 162 0.43 4.61 5.46
N ASN A 163 -0.29 3.64 4.89
CA ASN A 163 0.30 2.56 4.09
C ASN A 163 1.10 3.09 2.90
N ILE A 164 0.50 3.97 2.10
CA ILE A 164 1.17 4.56 0.94
C ILE A 164 2.43 5.34 1.34
N LEU A 165 2.35 6.11 2.44
CA LEU A 165 3.49 6.83 2.99
C LEU A 165 4.60 5.89 3.47
N MET A 166 4.24 4.81 4.18
CA MET A 166 5.18 3.78 4.58
C MET A 166 5.88 3.18 3.36
N GLY A 167 5.15 2.83 2.31
CA GLY A 167 5.71 2.28 1.07
C GLY A 167 6.75 3.19 0.41
N SER A 168 6.44 4.50 0.31
CA SER A 168 7.38 5.49 -0.22
C SER A 168 8.63 5.65 0.66
N ILE A 169 8.45 5.81 1.97
CA ILE A 169 9.55 6.01 2.93
C ILE A 169 10.47 4.77 2.97
N ILE A 170 9.89 3.57 3.02
CA ILE A 170 10.64 2.31 3.03
C ILE A 170 11.47 2.18 1.74
N ALA A 171 10.90 2.49 0.58
CA ALA A 171 11.64 2.42 -0.68
C ALA A 171 12.83 3.39 -0.71
N VAL A 172 12.63 4.64 -0.31
CA VAL A 172 13.69 5.65 -0.23
C VAL A 172 14.77 5.22 0.77
N PHE A 173 14.37 4.73 1.94
CA PHE A 173 15.30 4.27 2.97
C PHE A 173 16.12 3.05 2.51
N MET A 174 15.48 2.08 1.85
CA MET A 174 16.18 0.91 1.29
C MET A 174 17.19 1.33 0.21
N GLN A 175 16.83 2.28 -0.66
CA GLN A 175 17.73 2.78 -1.68
C GLN A 175 18.93 3.52 -1.07
N GLN A 176 18.70 4.36 -0.05
CA GLN A 176 19.80 5.05 0.66
C GLN A 176 20.70 4.08 1.40
N ALA A 177 20.13 3.09 2.10
CA ALA A 177 20.90 2.06 2.78
C ALA A 177 21.78 1.28 1.80
N LEU A 178 21.24 0.92 0.62
CA LEU A 178 21.99 0.23 -0.43
C LEU A 178 23.14 1.08 -0.98
N GLN A 179 22.92 2.39 -1.16
CA GLN A 179 23.97 3.32 -1.58
C GLN A 179 25.10 3.40 -0.56
N ILE A 180 24.77 3.56 0.73
CA ILE A 180 25.77 3.58 1.81
C ILE A 180 26.57 2.27 1.86
N TRP A 181 25.90 1.13 1.66
CA TRP A 181 26.55 -0.18 1.73
C TRP A 181 27.47 -0.49 0.54
N CYS A 182 27.24 0.14 -0.62
CA CYS A 182 28.08 0.00 -1.81
C CYS A 182 29.14 1.10 -1.96
N SER A 183 29.20 2.08 -1.05
CA SER A 183 30.17 3.18 -1.03
C SER A 183 31.41 2.81 -0.22
#